data_AF-D3NTU7-F1
#
_entry.id   AF-D3NTU7-F1
#
_cell.length_a   1.000
_cell.length_b   1.000
_cell.length_c   1.000
_cell.angle_alpha   90.00
_cell.angle_beta   90.00
_cell.angle_gamma   90.00
#
_symmetry.space_group_name_H-M   'P 1'
#
loop_
_entity.id
_entity.type
_entity.pdbx_description
1 polymer ?
#
loop_
_entity_poly.entity_id
_entity_poly.type
_entity_poly.pdbx_seq_one_letter_code
_entity_poly.pdbx_strand_id
1 'polypeptide(L)'
;MAKLRIPSLQHLARNWRRTPEGVKRSLVAVAKNPPNFSYSPLFGAIRDMLVFGTSYEQIVEGIKRHVKREDVRDNLLSILPLIRDHFDGVAPSFVQSVERRFYPVGRDLLVPFDPPLIYGVGGQIHFPWFSFWRSNPLANESLALFVTMVEELLLQDPDLDAAKFTILDFSAPKPKLPRVLTILDARDIPRVSPERKAEMLAVFVEGYRLAEAELAASPAPPPKGKRPDSGHMDDHPDLFKR
;
A
#
# COMPACT_ATOMS: atom_id res chain seq x y z
N MET A 1 4.80 -13.47 21.09
CA MET A 1 3.76 -14.00 20.19
C MET A 1 3.70 -13.12 18.96
N ALA A 2 3.55 -13.68 17.76
CA ALA A 2 3.41 -12.86 16.55
C ALA A 2 1.99 -12.27 16.52
N LYS A 3 1.85 -10.96 16.74
CA LYS A 3 0.56 -10.26 16.70
C LYS A 3 0.16 -10.02 15.24
N LEU A 4 -1.03 -10.45 14.84
CA LEU A 4 -1.57 -10.12 13.54
C LEU A 4 -1.86 -8.60 13.49
N ARG A 5 -1.27 -7.90 12.53
CA ARG A 5 -1.56 -6.48 12.29
C ARG A 5 -2.78 -6.37 11.37
N ILE A 6 -3.62 -5.38 11.61
CA ILE A 6 -4.72 -5.04 10.71
C ILE A 6 -4.10 -4.62 9.35
N PRO A 7 -4.46 -5.28 8.24
CA PRO A 7 -3.92 -4.96 6.93
C PRO A 7 -4.50 -3.64 6.41
N SER A 8 -3.77 -2.94 5.53
CA SER A 8 -4.38 -1.88 4.70
C SER A 8 -5.33 -2.47 3.64
N LEU A 9 -6.16 -1.64 3.00
CA LEU A 9 -7.09 -2.12 1.94
C LEU A 9 -6.39 -2.92 0.84
N GLN A 10 -5.25 -2.43 0.37
CA GLN A 10 -4.45 -3.12 -0.64
C GLN A 10 -3.95 -4.49 -0.15
N HIS A 11 -3.55 -4.58 1.12
CA HIS A 11 -3.11 -5.84 1.73
C HIS A 11 -4.28 -6.80 1.98
N LEU A 12 -5.46 -6.29 2.35
CA LEU A 12 -6.67 -7.10 2.45
C LEU A 12 -6.98 -7.74 1.10
N ALA A 13 -7.11 -6.94 0.05
CA ALA A 13 -7.42 -7.41 -1.29
C ALA A 13 -6.38 -8.41 -1.82
N ARG A 14 -5.09 -8.16 -1.56
CA ARG A 14 -3.99 -9.09 -1.89
C ARG A 14 -4.10 -10.42 -1.17
N ASN A 15 -4.48 -10.42 0.11
CA ASN A 15 -4.55 -11.63 0.92
C ASN A 15 -5.90 -12.33 0.85
N TRP A 16 -6.89 -11.73 0.18
CA TRP A 16 -8.17 -12.38 -0.08
C TRP A 16 -7.99 -13.67 -0.87
N ARG A 17 -8.72 -14.71 -0.48
CA ARG A 17 -8.81 -16.01 -1.13
C ARG A 17 -10.26 -16.45 -1.11
N ARG A 18 -10.61 -17.43 -1.93
CA ARG A 18 -11.98 -17.97 -2.04
C ARG A 18 -12.49 -18.66 -0.78
N THR A 19 -11.62 -19.03 0.15
CA THR A 19 -12.02 -19.70 1.40
C THR A 19 -11.37 -19.06 2.62
N PRO A 20 -12.02 -19.13 3.80
CA PRO A 20 -11.46 -18.65 5.05
C PRO A 20 -10.09 -19.26 5.38
N GLU A 21 -9.88 -20.56 5.15
CA GLU A 21 -8.60 -21.23 5.37
C GLU A 21 -7.50 -20.73 4.43
N GLY A 22 -7.88 -20.34 3.21
CA GLY A 22 -6.97 -19.71 2.26
C GLY A 22 -6.47 -18.37 2.79
N VAL A 23 -7.40 -17.52 3.25
CA VAL A 23 -7.07 -16.23 3.87
C VAL A 23 -6.21 -16.43 5.11
N LYS A 24 -6.62 -17.35 6.01
CA LYS A 24 -5.89 -17.71 7.22
C LYS A 24 -4.42 -18.03 6.93
N ARG A 25 -4.18 -18.98 6.02
CA ARG A 25 -2.82 -19.41 5.65
C ARG A 25 -1.99 -18.24 5.12
N SER A 26 -2.59 -17.37 4.31
CA SER A 26 -1.92 -16.18 3.77
C SER A 26 -1.52 -15.21 4.89
N LEU A 27 -2.46 -14.89 5.79
CA LEU A 27 -2.24 -13.95 6.90
C LEU A 27 -1.22 -14.48 7.92
N VAL A 28 -1.30 -15.76 8.29
CA VAL A 28 -0.33 -16.41 9.18
C VAL A 28 1.07 -16.41 8.56
N ALA A 29 1.18 -16.69 7.26
CA ALA A 29 2.47 -16.67 6.57
C ALA A 29 3.11 -15.27 6.60
N VAL A 30 2.32 -14.22 6.39
CA VAL A 30 2.75 -12.82 6.49
C VAL A 30 3.15 -12.46 7.92
N ALA A 31 2.36 -12.86 8.93
CA ALA A 31 2.67 -12.58 10.32
C ALA A 31 3.96 -13.28 10.80
N LYS A 32 4.23 -14.50 10.32
CA LYS A 32 5.45 -15.26 10.62
C LYS A 32 6.68 -14.73 9.86
N ASN A 33 6.49 -14.14 8.69
CA ASN A 33 7.54 -13.60 7.85
C ASN A 33 7.19 -12.18 7.37
N PRO A 34 7.16 -11.19 8.28
CA PRO A 34 6.81 -9.83 7.90
C PRO A 34 7.86 -9.25 6.94
N PRO A 35 7.47 -8.34 6.03
CA PRO A 35 8.42 -7.56 5.25
C PRO A 35 9.46 -6.89 6.16
N ASN A 36 10.73 -6.95 5.76
CA ASN A 36 11.84 -6.41 6.56
C ASN A 36 12.27 -5.00 6.11
N PHE A 37 11.48 -4.34 5.27
CA PHE A 37 11.72 -2.98 4.77
C PHE A 37 10.40 -2.31 4.37
N SER A 38 10.43 -0.99 4.19
CA SER A 38 9.29 -0.17 3.76
C SER A 38 9.61 0.62 2.48
N TYR A 39 8.58 0.95 1.71
CA TYR A 39 8.65 1.87 0.59
C TYR A 39 8.39 3.33 0.98
N SER A 40 8.24 3.64 2.28
CA SER A 40 8.06 5.02 2.79
C SER A 40 9.01 6.07 2.17
N PRO A 41 10.31 5.77 1.94
CA PRO A 41 11.20 6.74 1.29
C PRO A 41 10.75 7.18 -0.11
N LEU A 42 10.04 6.33 -0.86
CA LEU A 42 9.52 6.69 -2.18
C LEU A 42 8.36 7.69 -2.08
N PHE A 43 7.50 7.56 -1.08
CA PHE A 43 6.43 8.54 -0.86
C PHE A 43 7.00 9.91 -0.49
N GLY A 44 8.06 9.95 0.33
CA GLY A 44 8.82 11.17 0.60
C GLY A 44 9.42 11.76 -0.67
N ALA A 45 10.10 10.94 -1.48
CA ALA A 45 10.67 11.36 -2.76
C ALA A 45 9.62 11.96 -3.71
N ILE A 46 8.44 11.32 -3.85
CA ILE A 46 7.34 11.84 -4.68
C ILE A 46 6.88 13.20 -4.17
N ARG A 47 6.70 13.34 -2.86
CA ARG A 47 6.32 14.62 -2.25
C ARG A 47 7.39 15.69 -2.51
N ASP A 48 8.66 15.36 -2.37
CA ASP A 48 9.77 16.29 -2.58
C ASP A 48 9.86 16.76 -4.04
N MET A 49 9.56 15.88 -5.00
CA MET A 49 9.44 16.24 -6.41
C MET A 49 8.26 17.17 -6.67
N LEU A 50 7.07 16.81 -6.18
CA LEU A 50 5.83 17.50 -6.54
C LEU A 50 5.58 18.80 -5.76
N VAL A 51 5.99 18.86 -4.50
CA VAL A 51 5.76 20.03 -3.61
C VAL A 51 6.93 21.01 -3.68
N PHE A 52 8.15 20.50 -3.58
CA PHE A 52 9.33 21.34 -3.42
C PHE A 52 10.15 21.50 -4.72
N GLY A 53 9.79 20.79 -5.79
CA GLY A 53 10.56 20.81 -7.04
C GLY A 53 11.98 20.27 -6.87
N THR A 54 12.20 19.39 -5.88
CA THR A 54 13.53 18.87 -5.56
C THR A 54 14.07 18.08 -6.74
N SER A 55 15.35 18.30 -7.09
CA SER A 55 15.96 17.64 -8.24
C SER A 55 16.08 16.14 -8.02
N TYR A 56 16.01 15.38 -9.12
CA TYR A 56 16.17 13.93 -9.10
C TYR A 56 17.49 13.50 -8.44
N GLU A 57 18.59 14.20 -8.72
CA GLU A 57 19.92 13.92 -8.19
C GLU A 57 19.97 14.09 -6.67
N GLN A 58 19.32 15.14 -6.15
CA GLN A 58 19.24 15.39 -4.69
C GLN A 58 18.47 14.27 -3.98
N ILE A 59 17.37 13.80 -4.56
CA ILE A 59 16.56 12.70 -4.01
C ILE A 59 17.36 11.39 -4.01
N VAL A 60 18.05 11.09 -5.12
CA VAL A 60 18.92 9.91 -5.22
C VAL A 60 20.00 9.94 -4.14
N GLU A 61 20.65 11.10 -3.95
CA GLU A 61 21.68 11.27 -2.94
C GLU A 61 21.10 11.13 -1.51
N GLY A 62 19.92 11.68 -1.26
CA GLY A 62 19.20 11.51 0.00
C GLY A 62 18.98 10.04 0.36
N ILE A 63 18.49 9.24 -0.60
CA ILE A 63 18.28 7.80 -0.41
C ILE A 63 19.61 7.07 -0.21
N LYS A 64 20.66 7.40 -0.97
CA LYS A 64 21.99 6.78 -0.81
C LYS A 64 22.60 7.01 0.57
N ARG A 65 22.43 8.21 1.14
CA ARG A 65 22.99 8.56 2.45
C ARG A 65 22.25 7.90 3.61
N HIS A 66 20.92 7.84 3.55
CA HIS A 66 20.09 7.41 4.68
C HIS A 66 19.76 5.91 4.65
N VAL A 67 19.65 5.29 3.48
CA VAL A 67 19.37 3.85 3.37
C VAL A 67 20.67 3.05 3.40
N LYS A 68 20.99 2.50 4.58
CA LYS A 68 22.26 1.77 4.82
C LYS A 68 22.31 0.39 4.16
N ARG A 69 21.17 -0.30 4.09
CA ARG A 69 21.05 -1.62 3.49
C ARG A 69 21.09 -1.52 1.97
N GLU A 70 22.12 -2.07 1.35
CA GLU A 70 22.35 -2.03 -0.09
C GLU A 70 21.19 -2.65 -0.88
N ASP A 71 20.71 -3.83 -0.48
CA ASP A 71 19.58 -4.50 -1.13
C ASP A 71 18.30 -3.65 -1.15
N VAL A 72 18.02 -2.95 -0.04
CA VAL A 72 16.86 -2.06 0.08
C VAL A 72 17.08 -0.79 -0.75
N ARG A 73 18.27 -0.20 -0.66
CA ARG A 73 18.65 1.01 -1.41
C ARG A 73 18.51 0.78 -2.90
N ASP A 74 19.08 -0.30 -3.42
CA ASP A 74 19.05 -0.62 -4.84
C ASP A 74 17.62 -0.88 -5.32
N ASN A 75 16.79 -1.53 -4.49
CA ASN A 75 15.37 -1.70 -4.79
C ASN A 75 14.63 -0.36 -4.88
N LEU A 76 14.86 0.58 -3.96
CA LEU A 76 14.26 1.93 -4.01
C LEU A 76 14.75 2.71 -5.23
N LEU A 77 16.07 2.75 -5.45
CA LEU A 77 16.69 3.44 -6.57
C LEU A 77 16.25 2.88 -7.93
N SER A 78 15.92 1.59 -8.01
CA SER A 78 15.38 0.99 -9.24
C SER A 78 13.99 1.51 -9.65
N ILE A 79 13.26 2.13 -8.72
CA ILE A 79 11.90 2.64 -8.94
C ILE A 79 11.92 4.15 -9.24
N LEU A 80 12.87 4.90 -8.67
CA LEU A 80 12.93 6.37 -8.81
C LEU A 80 12.92 6.89 -10.26
N PRO A 81 13.64 6.31 -11.23
CA PRO A 81 13.56 6.77 -12.62
C PRO A 81 12.14 6.74 -13.16
N LEU A 82 11.38 5.67 -12.87
CA LEU A 82 10.00 5.52 -13.31
C LEU A 82 9.07 6.55 -12.66
N ILE A 83 9.32 6.90 -11.40
CA ILE A 83 8.59 7.96 -10.70
C ILE A 83 8.88 9.31 -11.34
N ARG A 84 10.17 9.63 -11.55
CA ARG A 84 10.61 10.87 -12.19
C ARG A 84 9.96 11.02 -13.56
N ASP A 85 10.08 10.00 -14.40
CA ASP A 85 9.59 10.04 -15.78
C ASP A 85 8.06 10.19 -15.82
N HIS A 86 7.34 9.64 -14.84
CA HIS A 86 5.88 9.81 -14.74
C HIS A 86 5.47 11.25 -14.39
N PHE A 87 6.23 11.90 -13.52
CA PHE A 87 5.94 13.25 -13.04
C PHE A 87 6.73 14.33 -13.78
N ASP A 88 7.47 13.97 -14.83
CA ASP A 88 8.19 14.94 -15.64
C ASP A 88 7.23 15.91 -16.32
N GLY A 89 7.51 17.21 -16.20
CA GLY A 89 6.62 18.27 -16.66
C GLY A 89 5.30 18.40 -15.90
N VAL A 90 5.03 17.60 -14.86
CA VAL A 90 3.86 17.76 -14.01
C VAL A 90 4.11 18.91 -13.04
N ALA A 91 3.31 19.97 -13.15
CA ALA A 91 3.32 21.13 -12.26
C ALA A 91 1.96 21.25 -11.56
N PRO A 92 1.75 20.55 -10.41
CA PRO A 92 0.48 20.61 -9.71
C PRO A 92 0.20 22.00 -9.16
N SER A 93 -1.06 22.44 -9.25
CA SER A 93 -1.53 23.65 -8.55
C SER A 93 -1.59 23.45 -7.05
N PHE A 94 -1.78 22.20 -6.60
CA PHE A 94 -1.67 21.78 -5.21
C PHE A 94 -1.25 20.32 -5.12
N VAL A 95 -0.68 19.97 -3.97
CA VAL A 95 -0.42 18.60 -3.53
C VAL A 95 -0.81 18.53 -2.06
N GLN A 96 -1.63 17.57 -1.68
CA GLN A 96 -2.16 17.46 -0.32
C GLN A 96 -2.13 16.00 0.14
N SER A 97 -1.93 15.80 1.44
CA SER A 97 -2.17 14.49 2.06
C SER A 97 -3.67 14.28 2.21
N VAL A 98 -4.12 13.04 2.07
CA VAL A 98 -5.52 12.67 2.28
C VAL A 98 -5.68 12.28 3.75
N GLU A 99 -6.76 12.74 4.38
CA GLU A 99 -7.04 12.34 5.75
C GLU A 99 -7.28 10.83 5.84
N ARG A 100 -6.72 10.22 6.88
CA ARG A 100 -6.90 8.78 7.13
C ARG A 100 -8.38 8.49 7.39
N ARG A 101 -8.92 7.51 6.67
CA ARG A 101 -10.26 6.96 6.87
C ARG A 101 -10.19 5.49 7.24
N PHE A 102 -11.34 4.91 7.58
CA PHE A 102 -11.46 3.48 7.87
C PHE A 102 -12.56 2.87 7.02
N TYR A 103 -12.27 1.73 6.42
CA TYR A 103 -13.24 0.92 5.70
C TYR A 103 -13.78 -0.18 6.61
N PRO A 104 -15.12 -0.26 6.83
CA PRO A 104 -15.70 -1.34 7.60
C PRO A 104 -15.74 -2.63 6.78
N VAL A 105 -14.95 -3.63 7.19
CA VAL A 105 -14.89 -4.95 6.55
C VAL A 105 -15.85 -5.94 7.22
N GLY A 106 -16.14 -5.73 8.51
CA GLY A 106 -17.09 -6.51 9.29
C GLY A 106 -17.34 -5.84 10.65
N ARG A 107 -18.19 -6.47 11.48
CA ARG A 107 -18.67 -5.90 12.76
C ARG A 107 -17.58 -5.33 13.67
N ASP A 108 -16.38 -5.92 13.65
CA ASP A 108 -15.26 -5.55 14.53
C ASP A 108 -13.93 -5.40 13.76
N LEU A 109 -13.97 -5.25 12.43
CA LEU A 109 -12.77 -5.13 11.61
C LEU A 109 -12.85 -3.86 10.76
N LEU A 110 -12.12 -2.83 11.21
CA LEU A 110 -11.93 -1.58 10.50
C LEU A 110 -10.54 -1.59 9.86
N VAL A 111 -10.48 -1.47 8.54
CA VAL A 111 -9.22 -1.43 7.81
C VAL A 111 -8.86 0.02 7.50
N PRO A 112 -7.63 0.47 7.82
CA PRO A 112 -7.20 1.82 7.51
C PRO A 112 -7.09 2.03 6.00
N PHE A 113 -7.59 3.19 5.57
CA PHE A 113 -7.38 3.80 4.27
C PHE A 113 -6.56 5.08 4.47
N ASP A 114 -5.31 5.03 4.04
CA ASP A 114 -4.33 6.08 4.30
C ASP A 114 -3.48 6.30 3.04
N PRO A 115 -4.09 6.86 1.97
CA PRO A 115 -3.37 7.11 0.74
C PRO A 115 -2.40 8.29 0.92
N PRO A 116 -1.22 8.24 0.26
CA PRO A 116 -0.12 9.15 0.58
C PRO A 116 -0.42 10.61 0.19
N LEU A 117 -1.08 10.83 -0.94
CA LEU A 117 -1.37 12.17 -1.45
C LEU A 117 -2.44 12.17 -2.55
N ILE A 118 -2.96 13.37 -2.79
CA ILE A 118 -3.67 13.81 -4.00
C ILE A 118 -2.93 15.02 -4.59
N TYR A 119 -3.17 15.30 -5.87
CA TYR A 119 -2.65 16.50 -6.50
C TYR A 119 -3.61 17.04 -7.56
N GLY A 120 -3.62 18.36 -7.77
CA GLY A 120 -4.48 19.03 -8.73
C GLY A 120 -3.72 19.52 -9.95
N VAL A 121 -4.18 19.17 -11.15
CA VAL A 121 -3.63 19.68 -12.42
C VAL A 121 -4.78 20.08 -13.33
N GLY A 122 -4.76 21.31 -13.84
CA GLY A 122 -5.76 21.78 -14.81
C GLY A 122 -7.21 21.70 -14.31
N GLY A 123 -7.43 21.91 -13.00
CA GLY A 123 -8.76 21.81 -12.37
C GLY A 123 -9.25 20.38 -12.10
N GLN A 124 -8.49 19.35 -12.48
CA GLN A 124 -8.79 17.95 -12.17
C GLN A 124 -7.99 17.49 -10.93
N ILE A 125 -8.67 16.84 -10.00
CA ILE A 125 -8.03 16.17 -8.87
C ILE A 125 -7.56 14.79 -9.32
N HIS A 126 -6.31 14.46 -9.05
CA HIS A 126 -5.70 13.16 -9.30
C HIS A 126 -5.47 12.42 -7.99
N PHE A 127 -5.92 11.17 -7.94
CA PHE A 127 -5.73 10.26 -6.82
C PHE A 127 -4.86 9.08 -7.28
N PRO A 128 -3.51 9.21 -7.17
CA PRO A 128 -2.60 8.15 -7.56
C PRO A 128 -2.44 7.10 -6.44
N TRP A 129 -2.69 5.83 -6.75
CA TRP A 129 -2.35 4.72 -5.87
C TRP A 129 -1.06 4.04 -6.31
N PHE A 130 -0.01 4.14 -5.50
CA PHE A 130 1.30 3.60 -5.84
C PHE A 130 1.45 2.14 -5.39
N SER A 131 1.75 1.24 -6.33
CA SER A 131 2.11 -0.15 -6.06
C SER A 131 3.58 -0.39 -6.38
N PHE A 132 4.41 -0.54 -5.35
CA PHE A 132 5.86 -0.72 -5.50
C PHE A 132 6.30 -2.20 -5.45
N TRP A 133 5.37 -3.15 -5.38
CA TRP A 133 5.72 -4.56 -5.32
C TRP A 133 6.51 -5.00 -6.54
N ARG A 134 7.54 -5.83 -6.34
CA ARG A 134 8.35 -6.33 -7.46
C ARG A 134 7.55 -7.24 -8.41
N SER A 135 6.65 -8.04 -7.84
CA SER A 135 5.65 -8.79 -8.58
C SER A 135 4.29 -8.33 -8.08
N ASN A 136 3.43 -7.87 -8.99
CA ASN A 136 2.09 -7.42 -8.62
C ASN A 136 1.19 -8.64 -8.28
N PRO A 137 0.77 -8.81 -7.02
CA PRO A 137 -0.13 -9.87 -6.60
C PRO A 137 -1.61 -9.47 -6.69
N LEU A 138 -1.94 -8.22 -7.02
CA LEU A 138 -3.31 -7.75 -7.21
C LEU A 138 -3.70 -7.92 -8.67
N ALA A 139 -4.47 -8.97 -8.95
CA ALA A 139 -5.03 -9.24 -10.25
C ALA A 139 -6.48 -9.71 -10.12
N ASN A 140 -7.23 -9.61 -11.21
CA ASN A 140 -8.59 -10.17 -11.35
C ASN A 140 -9.53 -9.69 -10.22
N GLU A 141 -10.25 -10.62 -9.59
CA GLU A 141 -11.20 -10.35 -8.50
C GLU A 141 -10.58 -9.59 -7.32
N SER A 142 -9.32 -9.85 -6.97
CA SER A 142 -8.65 -9.10 -5.89
C SER A 142 -8.43 -7.63 -6.27
N LEU A 143 -8.08 -7.35 -7.53
CA LEU A 143 -7.94 -5.98 -8.01
C LEU A 143 -9.32 -5.29 -8.09
N ALA A 144 -10.35 -5.99 -8.58
CA ALA A 144 -11.72 -5.49 -8.60
C ALA A 144 -12.22 -5.15 -7.20
N LEU A 145 -11.99 -6.02 -6.22
CA LEU A 145 -12.34 -5.78 -4.82
C LEU A 145 -11.61 -4.55 -4.27
N PHE A 146 -10.30 -4.43 -4.52
CA PHE A 146 -9.50 -3.28 -4.11
C PHE A 146 -10.08 -1.96 -4.66
N VAL A 147 -10.31 -1.90 -5.98
CA VAL A 147 -10.85 -0.70 -6.63
C VAL A 147 -12.23 -0.36 -6.09
N THR A 148 -13.11 -1.35 -5.95
CA THR A 148 -14.48 -1.15 -5.42
C THR A 148 -14.44 -0.52 -4.03
N MET A 149 -13.61 -1.02 -3.11
CA MET A 149 -13.51 -0.46 -1.75
C MET A 149 -12.94 0.97 -1.72
N VAL A 150 -11.96 1.27 -2.58
CA VAL A 150 -11.37 2.62 -2.65
C VAL A 150 -12.39 3.61 -3.24
N GLU A 151 -13.05 3.25 -4.33
CA GLU A 151 -14.05 4.10 -4.98
C GLU A 151 -15.22 4.42 -4.04
N GLU A 152 -15.68 3.45 -3.24
CA GLU A 152 -16.70 3.69 -2.21
C GLU A 152 -16.27 4.71 -1.16
N LEU A 153 -14.98 4.76 -0.79
CA LEU A 153 -14.46 5.76 0.14
C LEU A 153 -14.30 7.14 -0.50
N LEU A 154 -13.91 7.18 -1.77
CA LEU A 154 -13.82 8.43 -2.53
C LEU A 154 -15.21 9.05 -2.74
N LEU A 155 -16.23 8.24 -3.06
CA LEU A 155 -17.62 8.69 -3.20
C LEU A 155 -18.24 9.22 -1.89
N GLN A 156 -17.67 8.86 -0.73
CA GLN A 156 -18.07 9.41 0.56
C GLN A 156 -17.37 10.73 0.88
N ASP A 157 -16.45 11.19 0.03
CA ASP A 157 -15.75 12.45 0.16
C ASP A 157 -16.20 13.42 -0.94
N PRO A 158 -16.99 14.46 -0.63
CA PRO A 158 -17.38 15.46 -1.62
C PRO A 158 -16.18 16.12 -2.33
N ASP A 159 -15.00 16.14 -1.71
CA ASP A 159 -13.81 16.73 -2.32
C ASP A 159 -13.08 15.73 -3.25
N LEU A 160 -13.38 14.43 -3.18
CA LEU A 160 -12.69 13.38 -3.95
C LEU A 160 -13.63 12.54 -4.84
N ASP A 161 -14.94 12.75 -4.81
CA ASP A 161 -15.91 11.96 -5.56
C ASP A 161 -15.67 12.00 -7.09
N ALA A 162 -15.12 13.10 -7.60
CA ALA A 162 -14.73 13.31 -8.99
C ALA A 162 -13.22 13.12 -9.24
N ALA A 163 -12.46 12.63 -8.26
CA ALA A 163 -11.02 12.44 -8.40
C ALA A 163 -10.69 11.36 -9.44
N LYS A 164 -9.69 11.63 -10.28
CA LYS A 164 -9.16 10.67 -11.23
C LYS A 164 -8.31 9.64 -10.49
N PHE A 165 -8.94 8.52 -10.14
CA PHE A 165 -8.26 7.40 -9.50
C PHE A 165 -7.45 6.59 -10.51
N THR A 166 -6.12 6.62 -10.38
CA THR A 166 -5.20 5.77 -11.15
C THR A 166 -4.38 4.88 -10.24
N ILE A 167 -4.06 3.67 -10.70
CA ILE A 167 -3.09 2.80 -10.05
C ILE A 167 -1.78 2.87 -10.84
N LEU A 168 -0.71 3.25 -10.15
CA LEU A 168 0.65 3.31 -10.67
C LEU A 168 1.39 2.05 -10.21
N ASP A 169 1.44 1.03 -11.07
CA ASP A 169 2.12 -0.24 -10.78
C ASP A 169 3.56 -0.23 -11.30
N PHE A 170 4.51 -0.31 -10.38
CA PHE A 170 5.96 -0.31 -10.64
C PHE A 170 6.55 -1.73 -10.62
N SER A 171 5.73 -2.75 -10.88
CA SER A 171 6.15 -4.14 -10.87
C SER A 171 7.03 -4.50 -12.07
N ALA A 172 7.78 -5.60 -11.94
CA ALA A 172 8.52 -6.18 -13.05
C ALA A 172 7.60 -7.17 -13.79
N PRO A 173 7.57 -7.17 -15.13
CA PRO A 173 6.72 -8.08 -15.91
C PRO A 173 7.12 -9.55 -15.71
N LYS A 174 8.39 -9.81 -15.35
CA LYS A 174 8.89 -11.13 -14.93
C LYS A 174 9.95 -10.95 -13.82
N PRO A 175 10.19 -11.97 -12.95
CA PRO A 175 11.09 -11.85 -11.80
C PRO A 175 12.51 -11.36 -12.10
N LYS A 176 13.04 -11.66 -13.29
CA LYS A 176 14.40 -11.31 -13.73
C LYS A 176 14.45 -10.10 -14.67
N LEU A 177 13.31 -9.49 -14.98
CA LEU A 177 13.26 -8.31 -15.84
C LEU A 177 13.32 -7.01 -15.01
N PRO A 178 13.72 -5.88 -15.62
CA PRO A 178 13.59 -4.56 -15.02
C PRO A 178 12.13 -4.25 -14.67
N ARG A 179 11.94 -3.36 -13.70
CA ARG A 179 10.62 -2.80 -13.39
C ARG A 179 10.15 -1.90 -14.52
N VAL A 180 8.84 -1.82 -14.71
CA VAL A 180 8.20 -0.89 -15.63
C VAL A 180 7.07 -0.17 -14.89
N LEU A 181 6.66 1.00 -15.37
CA LEU A 181 5.45 1.65 -14.89
C LEU A 181 4.28 1.24 -15.78
N THR A 182 3.28 0.60 -15.18
CA THR A 182 1.97 0.38 -15.79
C THR A 182 0.96 1.30 -15.11
N ILE A 183 0.25 2.11 -15.88
CA ILE A 183 -0.79 3.01 -15.39
C ILE A 183 -2.13 2.36 -15.69
N LEU A 184 -2.93 2.10 -14.66
CA LEU A 184 -4.29 1.58 -14.79
C LEU A 184 -5.27 2.67 -14.38
N ASP A 185 -6.21 3.01 -15.25
CA ASP A 185 -7.34 3.84 -14.87
C ASP A 185 -8.34 2.98 -14.11
N ALA A 186 -8.74 3.40 -12.90
CA ALA A 186 -9.69 2.63 -12.09
C ALA A 186 -11.03 2.44 -12.80
N ARG A 187 -11.40 3.36 -13.71
CA ARG A 187 -12.62 3.28 -14.51
C ARG A 187 -12.66 2.05 -15.42
N ASP A 188 -11.50 1.57 -15.86
CA ASP A 188 -11.40 0.40 -16.74
C ASP A 188 -11.42 -0.94 -15.98
N ILE A 189 -11.39 -0.91 -14.65
CA ILE A 189 -11.37 -2.11 -13.81
C ILE A 189 -12.82 -2.48 -13.43
N PRO A 190 -13.30 -3.71 -13.65
CA PRO A 190 -14.66 -4.08 -13.31
C PRO A 190 -14.90 -3.99 -11.80
N ARG A 191 -16.11 -3.57 -11.42
CA ARG A 191 -16.51 -3.45 -10.01
C ARG A 191 -17.12 -4.75 -9.53
N VAL A 192 -16.92 -5.05 -8.27
CA VAL A 192 -17.56 -6.18 -7.62
C VAL A 192 -18.98 -5.77 -7.22
N SER A 193 -19.98 -6.61 -7.48
CA SER A 193 -21.35 -6.32 -7.04
C SER A 193 -21.41 -6.21 -5.50
N PRO A 194 -22.39 -5.48 -4.93
CA PRO A 194 -22.54 -5.37 -3.48
C PRO A 194 -22.61 -6.74 -2.78
N GLU A 195 -23.33 -7.71 -3.36
CA GLU A 195 -23.51 -9.05 -2.82
C GLU A 195 -22.20 -9.83 -2.85
N ARG A 196 -21.49 -9.80 -4.00
CA ARG A 196 -20.21 -10.49 -4.14
C ARG A 196 -19.15 -9.86 -3.23
N LYS A 197 -19.14 -8.53 -3.09
CA LYS A 197 -18.25 -7.82 -2.17
C LYS A 197 -18.51 -8.25 -0.74
N ALA A 198 -19.78 -8.30 -0.30
CA ALA A 198 -20.15 -8.77 1.03
C ALA A 198 -19.68 -10.22 1.29
N GLU A 199 -19.85 -11.12 0.33
CA GLU A 199 -19.33 -12.49 0.39
C GLU A 199 -17.80 -12.52 0.54
N MET A 200 -17.09 -11.76 -0.30
CA MET A 200 -15.63 -11.69 -0.26
C MET A 200 -15.11 -11.17 1.08
N LEU A 201 -15.73 -10.12 1.63
CA LEU A 201 -15.37 -9.55 2.93
C LEU A 201 -15.72 -10.51 4.09
N ALA A 202 -16.84 -11.23 4.01
CA ALA A 202 -17.20 -12.24 5.01
C ALA A 202 -16.16 -13.37 5.08
N VAL A 203 -15.73 -13.89 3.92
CA VAL A 203 -14.64 -14.87 3.82
C VAL A 203 -13.34 -14.33 4.42
N PHE A 204 -13.05 -13.04 4.18
CA PHE A 204 -11.87 -12.40 4.75
C PHE A 204 -11.94 -12.30 6.27
N VAL A 205 -13.07 -11.85 6.83
CA VAL A 205 -13.27 -11.71 8.28
C VAL A 205 -13.14 -13.05 9.00
N GLU A 206 -13.75 -14.10 8.45
CA GLU A 206 -13.63 -15.44 9.02
C GLU A 206 -12.18 -15.94 8.99
N GLY A 207 -11.51 -15.80 7.85
CA GLY A 207 -10.10 -16.17 7.73
C GLY A 207 -9.15 -15.36 8.62
N TYR A 208 -9.46 -14.08 8.85
CA TYR A 208 -8.73 -13.22 9.77
C TYR A 208 -8.85 -13.71 11.22
N ARG A 209 -10.07 -14.01 11.67
CA ARG A 209 -10.32 -14.57 13.02
C ARG A 209 -9.62 -15.92 13.22
N LEU A 210 -9.66 -16.79 12.22
CA LEU A 210 -8.93 -18.06 12.26
C LEU A 210 -7.41 -17.85 12.37
N ALA A 211 -6.86 -16.83 11.71
CA ALA A 211 -5.44 -16.51 11.78
C ALA A 211 -5.05 -15.94 13.15
N GLU A 212 -5.89 -15.09 13.75
CA GLU A 212 -5.70 -14.60 15.12
C GLU A 212 -5.67 -15.76 16.12
N ALA A 213 -6.64 -16.68 16.03
CA ALA A 213 -6.69 -17.86 16.89
C ALA A 213 -5.44 -18.74 16.75
N GLU A 214 -4.98 -19.01 15.52
CA GLU A 214 -3.78 -19.82 15.27
C GLU A 214 -2.49 -19.16 15.81
N LEU A 215 -2.36 -17.84 15.64
CA LEU A 215 -1.20 -17.09 16.13
C LEU A 215 -1.20 -16.93 17.65
N ALA A 216 -2.38 -16.87 18.28
CA ALA A 216 -2.52 -16.87 19.73
C ALA A 216 -2.20 -18.25 20.35
N ALA A 217 -2.54 -19.34 19.67
CA ALA A 217 -2.27 -20.70 20.11
C ALA A 217 -0.81 -21.16 19.89
N SER A 218 -0.05 -20.48 19.04
CA SER A 218 1.34 -20.84 18.73
C SER A 218 2.33 -20.26 19.75
N PRO A 219 3.23 -21.08 20.36
CA PRO A 219 4.30 -20.55 21.20
C PRO A 219 5.20 -19.60 20.39
N ALA A 220 5.70 -18.55 21.04
CA ALA A 220 6.54 -17.57 20.36
C ALA A 220 7.76 -18.26 19.72
N PRO A 221 8.09 -17.98 18.44
CA PRO A 221 9.31 -18.52 17.86
C PRO A 221 10.52 -18.07 18.70
N PRO A 222 11.56 -18.91 18.82
CA PRO A 222 12.77 -18.54 19.55
C PRO A 222 13.32 -17.23 18.99
N PRO A 223 13.85 -16.33 19.85
CA PRO A 223 14.37 -15.05 19.40
C PRO A 223 15.44 -15.30 18.34
N LYS A 224 15.18 -14.87 17.10
CA LYS A 224 16.24 -14.77 16.09
C LYS A 224 17.27 -13.81 16.69
N GLY A 225 18.49 -14.29 16.91
CA GLY A 225 19.56 -13.55 17.58
C GLY A 225 19.67 -12.12 17.04
N LYS A 226 19.87 -11.16 17.96
CA LYS A 226 20.00 -9.72 17.69
C LYS A 226 20.87 -9.51 16.43
N ARG A 227 20.22 -9.22 15.31
CA ARG A 227 20.89 -8.56 14.18
C ARG A 227 21.06 -7.09 14.59
N PRO A 228 22.23 -6.49 14.34
CA PRO A 228 22.56 -5.16 14.84
C PRO A 228 21.48 -4.15 14.42
N ASP A 229 21.13 -3.30 15.39
CA ASP A 229 20.12 -2.24 15.34
C ASP A 229 19.90 -1.67 13.93
N SER A 230 18.86 -2.15 13.25
CA SER A 230 18.15 -1.29 12.31
C SER A 230 17.27 -0.41 13.18
N GLY A 231 17.72 0.83 13.41
CA GLY A 231 17.03 1.82 14.23
C GLY A 231 15.51 1.69 14.09
N HIS A 232 14.87 1.45 15.23
CA HIS A 232 13.44 1.62 15.39
C HIS A 232 13.06 3.01 14.83
N MET A 233 12.34 3.01 13.72
CA MET A 233 11.38 4.06 13.38
C MET A 233 10.01 3.39 13.29
N ASP A 234 9.58 2.81 14.41
CA ASP A 234 8.20 2.99 14.83
C ASP A 234 8.15 4.38 15.48
N ASP A 235 8.15 5.42 14.63
CA ASP A 235 7.69 6.76 14.94
C ASP A 235 6.70 7.12 13.83
N HIS A 236 5.60 6.38 13.79
CA HIS A 236 4.34 7.11 13.67
C HIS A 236 4.17 7.73 15.05
N PRO A 237 4.31 9.07 15.22
CA PRO A 237 3.99 9.66 16.49
C PRO A 237 2.56 9.27 16.85
N ASP A 238 2.37 8.84 18.09
CA ASP A 238 1.13 9.03 18.83
C ASP A 238 0.83 10.53 18.83
N LEU A 239 0.29 11.03 17.72
CA LEU A 239 -0.40 12.30 17.68
C LEU A 239 -1.73 12.06 18.38
N PHE A 240 -1.72 11.94 19.72
CA PHE A 240 -2.78 12.25 20.68
C PHE A 240 -2.41 11.63 22.06
N LYS A 241 -1.55 12.33 22.80
CA LYS A 241 -1.73 12.48 24.24
C LYS A 241 -2.16 13.93 24.47
N ARG A 242 -3.31 14.13 25.12
CA ARG A 242 -3.61 15.39 25.80
C ARG A 242 -2.65 15.55 26.97
#